data_AF-A0A1Q7ARC9-F1
#
_entry.id   AF-A0A1Q7ARC9-F1
#
_cell.length_a   1.000
_cell.length_b   1.000
_cell.length_c   1.000
_cell.angle_alpha   90.00
_cell.angle_beta   90.00
_cell.angle_gamma   90.00
#
_symmetry.space_group_name_H-M   'P 1'
#
loop_
_entity.id
_entity.type
_entity.pdbx_description
1 polymer ?
#
loop_
_entity_poly.entity_id
_entity_poly.type
_entity_poly.pdbx_seq_one_letter_code
_entity_poly.pdbx_strand_id
1 'polypeptide(L)'
;MWWRRRREQELADAREEALRWYERLGGQIMNLQGDEPAVKQALVDAGERYNAAGSQLERATSAKQYALARETALEGLAFIRAARTAMGLDPGPELPQLAAAREAGMIRQDRAVEVDGREYRASPRYGDDTPYYYPGGVVRGRRVPGGYYSEPVWKTALVAGGAAIGGMLLFDALFSPGYGFGGMGGFGGGYESGFDAGYDQAMDEHDSDGDGDFDGGGGDFDGGGDFGGGGDFGGDFGGDW
;
A
#
# COMPACT_ATOMS: atom_id res chain seq x y z
N MET A 1 19.71 -25.54 24.70
CA MET A 1 20.76 -25.03 23.79
C MET A 1 20.33 -25.02 22.32
N TRP A 2 19.68 -26.07 21.78
CA TRP A 2 19.27 -26.13 20.37
C TRP A 2 18.32 -25.00 19.92
N TRP A 3 17.28 -24.69 20.69
CA TRP A 3 16.32 -23.63 20.38
C TRP A 3 16.94 -22.23 20.26
N ARG A 4 17.95 -21.93 21.09
CA ARG A 4 18.66 -20.66 21.06
C ARG A 4 19.49 -20.52 19.78
N ARG A 5 20.24 -21.57 19.42
CA ARG A 5 21.04 -21.61 18.18
C ARG A 5 20.16 -21.47 16.94
N ARG A 6 19.00 -22.12 16.92
CA ARG A 6 18.02 -22.00 15.84
C ARG A 6 17.50 -20.56 15.71
N ARG A 7 17.16 -19.91 16.82
CA ARG A 7 16.68 -18.52 16.83
C ARG A 7 17.75 -17.52 16.39
N GLU A 8 19.00 -17.76 16.76
CA GLU A 8 20.16 -16.98 16.31
C GLU A 8 20.40 -17.14 14.79
N GLN A 9 20.25 -18.36 14.26
CA GLN A 9 20.32 -18.62 12.82
C GLN A 9 19.17 -17.94 12.05
N GLU A 10 17.93 -18.12 12.50
CA GLU A 10 16.75 -17.49 11.88
C GLU A 10 16.86 -15.96 11.86
N LEU A 11 17.44 -15.36 12.91
CA LEU A 11 17.71 -13.92 12.95
C LEU A 11 18.77 -13.51 11.93
N ALA A 12 19.88 -14.24 11.84
CA ALA A 12 20.96 -13.97 10.89
C ALA A 12 20.48 -14.11 9.44
N ASP A 13 19.75 -15.19 9.13
CA ASP A 13 19.21 -15.43 7.79
C ASP A 13 18.25 -14.32 7.37
N ALA A 14 17.33 -13.91 8.27
CA ALA A 14 16.39 -12.82 7.99
C ALA A 14 17.12 -11.49 7.75
N ARG A 15 18.19 -11.21 8.51
CA ARG A 15 19.01 -10.02 8.33
C ARG A 15 19.70 -10.01 6.96
N GLU A 16 20.37 -11.11 6.60
CA GLU A 16 21.06 -11.22 5.31
C GLU A 16 20.09 -11.14 4.14
N GLU A 17 18.91 -11.74 4.25
CA GLU A 17 17.89 -11.62 3.21
C GLU A 17 17.43 -10.16 3.05
N ALA A 18 17.16 -9.46 4.15
CA ALA A 18 16.76 -8.05 4.10
C ALA A 18 17.87 -7.15 3.52
N LEU A 19 19.13 -7.35 3.92
CA LEU A 19 20.29 -6.64 3.38
C LEU A 19 20.44 -6.85 1.88
N ARG A 20 20.36 -8.10 1.40
CA ARG A 20 20.46 -8.42 -0.03
C ARG A 20 19.46 -7.63 -0.88
N TRP A 21 18.20 -7.54 -0.43
CA TRP A 21 17.17 -6.81 -1.17
C TRP A 21 17.35 -5.29 -1.06
N TYR A 22 17.76 -4.79 0.10
CA TYR A 22 18.06 -3.38 0.32
C TYR A 22 19.24 -2.89 -0.54
N GLU A 23 20.33 -3.66 -0.59
CA GLU A 23 21.50 -3.35 -1.42
C GLU A 23 21.15 -3.38 -2.91
N ARG A 24 20.34 -4.37 -3.34
CA ARG A 24 19.82 -4.41 -4.71
C ARG A 24 18.99 -3.16 -5.03
N LEU A 25 18.14 -2.70 -4.12
CA LEU A 25 17.35 -1.48 -4.29
C LEU A 25 18.26 -0.25 -4.40
N GLY A 26 19.21 -0.09 -3.48
CA GLY A 26 20.17 1.01 -3.51
C GLY A 26 20.95 1.08 -4.82
N GLY A 27 21.42 -0.07 -5.31
CA GLY A 27 22.10 -0.16 -6.59
C GLY A 27 21.23 0.26 -7.79
N GLN A 28 19.91 0.02 -7.75
CA GLN A 28 19.03 0.48 -8.83
C GLN A 28 18.75 1.99 -8.75
N ILE A 29 18.48 2.51 -7.56
CA ILE A 29 18.17 3.94 -7.35
C ILE A 29 19.33 4.82 -7.79
N MET A 30 20.57 4.42 -7.51
CA MET A 30 21.75 5.22 -7.87
C MET A 30 22.01 5.29 -9.38
N ASN A 31 21.50 4.32 -10.15
CA ASN A 31 21.82 4.15 -11.57
C ASN A 31 20.66 4.42 -12.53
N LEU A 32 19.43 4.58 -12.02
CA LEU A 32 18.24 4.77 -12.84
C LEU A 32 17.73 6.20 -12.71
N GLN A 33 17.60 6.88 -13.85
CA GLN A 33 17.07 8.24 -13.94
C GLN A 33 16.15 8.31 -15.17
N GLY A 34 15.13 9.16 -15.10
CA GLY A 34 14.24 9.40 -16.23
C GLY A 34 13.40 10.65 -16.02
N ASP A 35 12.90 11.21 -17.13
CA ASP A 35 12.27 12.52 -17.13
C ASP A 35 10.76 12.53 -17.14
N GLU A 36 10.14 11.43 -17.56
CA GLU A 36 8.69 11.28 -17.62
C GLU A 36 8.08 11.39 -16.21
N PRO A 37 6.94 12.10 -16.03
CA PRO A 37 6.34 12.31 -14.72
C PRO A 37 6.10 11.02 -13.92
N ALA A 38 5.60 9.97 -14.57
CA ALA A 38 5.36 8.68 -13.94
C ALA A 38 6.66 7.95 -13.54
N VAL A 39 7.71 8.09 -14.35
CA VAL A 39 9.05 7.55 -14.03
C VAL A 39 9.64 8.29 -12.84
N LYS A 40 9.62 9.62 -12.84
CA LYS A 40 10.07 10.45 -11.71
C LYS A 40 9.32 10.07 -10.43
N GLN A 41 8.01 9.93 -10.51
CA GLN A 41 7.21 9.52 -9.37
C GLN A 41 7.62 8.14 -8.84
N ALA A 42 7.76 7.14 -9.71
CA ALA A 42 8.19 5.81 -9.31
C ALA A 42 9.60 5.80 -8.69
N LEU A 43 10.54 6.60 -9.22
CA LEU A 43 11.88 6.74 -8.64
C LEU A 43 11.86 7.42 -7.26
N VAL A 44 11.02 8.43 -7.07
CA VAL A 44 10.81 9.07 -5.76
C VAL A 44 10.22 8.06 -4.78
N ASP A 45 9.17 7.33 -5.16
CA ASP A 45 8.55 6.30 -4.33
C ASP A 45 9.55 5.19 -3.96
N ALA A 46 10.41 4.77 -4.90
CA ALA A 46 11.50 3.85 -4.64
C ALA A 46 12.52 4.41 -3.62
N GLY A 47 12.88 5.68 -3.75
CA GLY A 47 13.77 6.40 -2.83
C GLY A 47 13.22 6.49 -1.41
N GLU A 48 11.93 6.80 -1.27
CA GLU A 48 11.23 6.78 0.02
C GLU A 48 11.32 5.39 0.68
N ARG A 49 11.07 4.33 -0.11
CA ARG A 49 11.18 2.95 0.39
C ARG A 49 12.60 2.56 0.74
N TYR A 50 13.60 3.02 0.01
CA TYR A 50 15.00 2.81 0.36
C TYR A 50 15.33 3.44 1.72
N ASN A 51 15.01 4.72 1.93
CA ASN A 51 15.25 5.39 3.21
C ASN A 51 14.52 4.69 4.37
N ALA A 52 13.26 4.29 4.15
CA ALA A 52 12.48 3.56 5.15
C ALA A 52 13.08 2.19 5.47
N ALA A 53 13.46 1.41 4.46
CA ALA A 53 14.07 0.10 4.63
C ALA A 53 15.42 0.19 5.38
N GLY A 54 16.26 1.19 5.04
CA GLY A 54 17.51 1.46 5.75
C GLY A 54 17.28 1.74 7.24
N SER A 55 16.36 2.65 7.55
CA SER A 55 15.99 2.95 8.94
C SER A 55 15.42 1.74 9.71
N GLN A 56 14.67 0.87 9.02
CA GLN A 56 14.14 -0.36 9.62
C GLN A 56 15.25 -1.38 9.87
N LEU A 57 16.18 -1.55 8.93
CA LEU A 57 17.35 -2.44 9.08
C LEU A 57 18.22 -2.05 10.27
N GLU A 58 18.47 -0.76 10.45
CA GLU A 58 19.29 -0.25 11.55
C GLU A 58 18.67 -0.51 12.93
N ARG A 59 17.33 -0.40 13.03
CA ARG A 59 16.59 -0.57 14.29
C ARG A 59 16.13 -2.01 14.56
N ALA A 60 16.18 -2.88 13.54
CA ALA A 60 15.67 -4.25 13.65
C ALA A 60 16.52 -5.09 14.61
N THR A 61 15.84 -5.76 15.54
CA THR A 61 16.43 -6.67 16.54
C THR A 61 15.77 -8.05 16.54
N SER A 62 14.86 -8.30 15.60
CA SER A 62 14.12 -9.57 15.48
C SER A 62 13.95 -9.97 14.02
N ALA A 63 13.80 -11.28 13.77
CA ALA A 63 13.58 -11.82 12.42
C ALA A 63 12.34 -11.21 11.74
N LYS A 64 11.28 -10.94 12.51
CA LYS A 64 10.07 -10.26 12.01
C LYS A 64 10.36 -8.83 11.56
N GLN A 65 11.16 -8.07 12.31
CA GLN A 65 11.53 -6.70 11.91
C GLN A 65 12.41 -6.69 10.66
N TYR A 66 13.35 -7.64 10.52
CA TYR A 66 14.10 -7.80 9.28
C TYR A 66 13.21 -8.19 8.09
N ALA A 67 12.22 -9.05 8.31
CA ALA A 67 11.24 -9.39 7.27
C ALA A 67 10.40 -8.18 6.82
N LEU A 68 10.07 -7.25 7.73
CA LEU A 68 9.41 -5.98 7.38
C LEU A 68 10.34 -5.05 6.58
N ALA A 69 11.62 -4.99 6.92
CA ALA A 69 12.62 -4.24 6.16
C ALA A 69 12.81 -4.79 4.74
N ARG A 70 12.85 -6.12 4.62
CA ARG A 70 12.82 -6.84 3.34
C ARG A 70 11.59 -6.46 2.52
N GLU A 71 10.40 -6.49 3.12
CA GLU A 71 9.16 -6.15 2.42
C GLU A 71 9.20 -4.71 1.90
N THR A 72 9.64 -3.76 2.72
CA THR A 72 9.83 -2.36 2.32
C THR A 72 10.81 -2.24 1.14
N ALA A 73 11.93 -2.96 1.16
CA ALA A 73 12.88 -2.97 0.04
C ALA A 73 12.28 -3.59 -1.25
N LEU A 74 11.47 -4.65 -1.12
CA LEU A 74 10.77 -5.24 -2.25
C LEU A 74 9.74 -4.28 -2.87
N GLU A 75 9.02 -3.51 -2.05
CA GLU A 75 8.13 -2.46 -2.55
C GLU A 75 8.89 -1.41 -3.35
N GLY A 76 10.05 -0.96 -2.85
CA GLY A 76 10.94 -0.07 -3.60
C GLY A 76 11.39 -0.66 -4.94
N LEU A 77 11.74 -1.95 -4.96
CA LEU A 77 12.11 -2.64 -6.19
C LEU A 77 10.94 -2.79 -7.17
N ALA A 78 9.71 -2.89 -6.68
CA ALA A 78 8.52 -2.90 -7.54
C ALA A 78 8.33 -1.54 -8.24
N PHE A 79 8.60 -0.43 -7.56
CA PHE A 79 8.62 0.90 -8.19
C PHE A 79 9.76 1.04 -9.20
N ILE A 80 10.96 0.55 -8.89
CA ILE A 80 12.06 0.49 -9.88
C ILE A 80 11.64 -0.30 -11.12
N ARG A 81 10.99 -1.46 -10.92
CA ARG A 81 10.50 -2.29 -12.02
C ARG A 81 9.50 -1.53 -12.89
N ALA A 82 8.58 -0.78 -12.26
CA ALA A 82 7.63 0.06 -12.97
C ALA A 82 8.31 1.19 -13.75
N ALA A 83 9.29 1.88 -13.15
CA ALA A 83 10.08 2.91 -13.81
C ALA A 83 10.81 2.37 -15.05
N ARG A 84 11.48 1.22 -14.92
CA ARG A 84 12.17 0.55 -16.04
C ARG A 84 11.19 0.17 -17.15
N THR A 85 10.03 -0.38 -16.78
CA THR A 85 8.98 -0.73 -17.75
C THR A 85 8.48 0.49 -18.50
N ALA A 86 8.23 1.60 -17.81
CA ALA A 86 7.79 2.85 -18.42
C ALA A 86 8.85 3.47 -19.35
N MET A 87 10.13 3.22 -19.09
CA MET A 87 11.24 3.62 -19.96
C MET A 87 11.51 2.64 -21.11
N GLY A 88 10.70 1.58 -21.26
CA GLY A 88 10.92 0.52 -22.26
C GLY A 88 12.17 -0.33 -22.00
N LEU A 89 12.68 -0.32 -20.78
CA LEU A 89 13.83 -1.12 -20.36
C LEU A 89 13.38 -2.50 -19.85
N ASP A 90 14.29 -3.47 -19.88
CA ASP A 90 14.08 -4.75 -19.20
C ASP A 90 13.73 -4.50 -17.72
N PRO A 91 12.56 -4.94 -17.23
CA PRO A 91 12.13 -4.72 -15.85
C PRO A 91 13.00 -5.47 -14.82
N GLY A 92 13.84 -6.40 -15.28
CA GLY A 92 14.77 -7.17 -14.46
C GLY A 92 14.14 -8.42 -13.84
N PRO A 93 14.86 -9.12 -12.95
CA PRO A 93 14.41 -10.37 -12.36
C PRO A 93 13.10 -10.21 -11.59
N GLU A 94 12.22 -11.22 -11.72
CA GLU A 94 10.96 -11.30 -10.97
C GLU A 94 11.18 -11.12 -9.46
N LEU A 95 10.22 -10.43 -8.85
CA LEU A 95 10.22 -10.15 -7.42
C LEU A 95 9.24 -11.10 -6.72
N PRO A 96 9.52 -11.50 -5.47
CA PRO A 96 8.50 -12.10 -4.62
C PRO A 96 7.25 -11.21 -4.58
N GLN A 97 6.08 -11.84 -4.56
CA GLN A 97 4.83 -11.09 -4.40
C GLN A 97 4.86 -10.30 -3.09
N LEU A 98 4.33 -9.07 -3.12
CA LEU A 98 4.28 -8.19 -1.96
C LEU A 98 3.16 -8.59 -1.00
N ALA A 99 3.33 -8.31 0.29
CA ALA A 99 2.33 -8.49 1.32
C ALA A 99 1.09 -7.64 1.05
N ALA A 100 1.29 -6.38 0.63
CA ALA A 100 0.20 -5.47 0.30
C ALA A 100 -0.63 -5.98 -0.90
N ALA A 101 0.03 -6.55 -1.91
CA ALA A 101 -0.63 -7.23 -3.03
C ALA A 101 -1.37 -8.51 -2.61
N ARG A 102 -0.82 -9.29 -1.66
CA ARG A 102 -1.51 -10.47 -1.11
C ARG A 102 -2.79 -10.08 -0.38
N GLU A 103 -2.77 -8.96 0.33
CA GLU A 103 -3.92 -8.49 1.09
C GLU A 103 -4.96 -7.79 0.20
N ALA A 104 -4.54 -6.80 -0.59
CA ALA A 104 -5.45 -5.97 -1.37
C ALA A 104 -5.82 -6.58 -2.74
N GLY A 105 -5.10 -7.62 -3.17
CA GLY A 105 -5.25 -8.20 -4.50
C GLY A 105 -4.51 -7.41 -5.57
N MET A 106 -4.65 -7.87 -6.82
CA MET A 106 -4.06 -7.28 -8.01
C MET A 106 -5.13 -7.10 -9.08
N ILE A 107 -5.00 -6.04 -9.89
CA ILE A 107 -5.78 -5.87 -11.11
C ILE A 107 -5.48 -7.05 -12.04
N ARG A 108 -6.53 -7.65 -12.60
CA ARG A 108 -6.42 -8.80 -13.53
C ARG A 108 -6.88 -8.50 -14.94
N GLN A 109 -7.63 -7.42 -15.12
CA GLN A 109 -8.26 -7.01 -16.37
C GLN A 109 -8.25 -5.50 -16.43
N ASP A 110 -8.21 -4.95 -17.65
CA ASP A 110 -8.36 -3.52 -17.86
C ASP A 110 -9.74 -3.06 -17.35
N ARG A 111 -9.76 -1.94 -16.64
CA ARG A 111 -10.94 -1.29 -16.08
C ARG A 111 -10.92 0.18 -16.42
N ALA A 112 -12.09 0.74 -16.69
CA ALA A 112 -12.28 2.16 -16.92
C ALA A 112 -13.61 2.60 -16.28
N VAL A 113 -13.65 3.82 -15.77
CA VAL A 113 -14.87 4.43 -15.26
C VAL A 113 -14.84 5.94 -15.44
N GLU A 114 -16.01 6.54 -15.57
CA GLU A 114 -16.17 7.99 -15.64
C GLU A 114 -16.73 8.53 -14.32
N VAL A 115 -16.04 9.52 -13.74
CA VAL A 115 -16.45 10.21 -12.50
C VAL A 115 -16.35 11.70 -12.75
N ASP A 116 -17.45 12.43 -12.53
CA ASP A 116 -17.52 13.89 -12.73
C ASP A 116 -17.00 14.35 -14.11
N GLY A 117 -17.30 13.59 -15.17
CA GLY A 117 -16.89 13.89 -16.55
C GLY A 117 -15.41 13.61 -16.85
N ARG A 118 -14.69 12.95 -15.94
CA ARG A 118 -13.29 12.51 -16.11
C ARG A 118 -13.23 11.00 -16.15
N GLU A 119 -12.48 10.47 -17.13
CA GLU A 119 -12.24 9.05 -17.25
C GLU A 119 -11.01 8.63 -16.44
N TYR A 120 -11.16 7.54 -15.69
CA TYR A 120 -10.12 6.91 -14.90
C TYR A 120 -9.95 5.48 -15.36
N ARG A 121 -8.70 5.03 -15.49
CA ARG A 121 -8.36 3.70 -15.99
C ARG A 121 -7.44 2.97 -15.03
N ALA A 122 -7.53 1.65 -15.05
CA ALA A 122 -6.67 0.76 -14.30
C ALA A 122 -6.36 -0.50 -15.12
N SER A 123 -5.13 -0.98 -15.10
CA SER A 123 -4.66 -2.10 -15.92
C SER A 123 -3.72 -3.04 -15.15
N PRO A 124 -3.69 -4.36 -15.45
CA PRO A 124 -2.64 -5.25 -14.97
C PRO A 124 -1.27 -4.95 -15.61
N ARG A 125 -1.22 -4.17 -16.70
CA ARG A 125 0.00 -3.90 -17.47
C ARG A 125 0.24 -2.40 -17.56
N TYR A 126 1.50 -2.03 -17.75
CA TYR A 126 1.83 -0.65 -18.09
C TYR A 126 1.22 -0.26 -19.44
N GLY A 127 0.70 0.96 -19.53
CA GLY A 127 0.26 1.61 -20.75
C GLY A 127 0.37 3.12 -20.61
N ASP A 128 0.38 3.84 -21.74
CA ASP A 128 0.47 5.31 -21.76
C ASP A 128 -0.73 5.97 -21.06
N ASP A 129 -1.88 5.29 -21.07
CA ASP A 129 -3.13 5.69 -20.40
C ASP A 129 -3.21 5.24 -18.93
N THR A 130 -2.28 4.41 -18.47
CA THR A 130 -2.16 3.91 -17.10
C THR A 130 -0.71 3.93 -16.62
N PRO A 131 -0.04 5.09 -16.57
CA PRO A 131 1.41 5.10 -16.38
C PRO A 131 1.83 4.97 -14.91
N TYR A 132 0.91 5.09 -13.95
CA TYR A 132 1.23 5.11 -12.53
C TYR A 132 1.07 3.74 -11.89
N TYR A 133 2.16 3.18 -11.36
CA TYR A 133 2.13 1.92 -10.63
C TYR A 133 1.79 2.11 -9.15
N TYR A 134 0.96 1.20 -8.61
CA TYR A 134 0.68 1.05 -7.20
C TYR A 134 0.88 -0.40 -6.76
N PRO A 135 1.61 -0.69 -5.67
CA PRO A 135 1.86 -2.05 -5.20
C PRO A 135 0.62 -2.76 -4.62
N GLY A 136 -0.48 -2.04 -4.42
CA GLY A 136 -1.64 -2.51 -3.67
C GLY A 136 -1.53 -2.13 -2.19
N GLY A 137 -2.66 -2.09 -1.49
CA GLY A 137 -2.67 -1.77 -0.06
C GLY A 137 -4.04 -1.32 0.44
N VAL A 138 -4.06 -0.73 1.63
CA VAL A 138 -5.27 -0.17 2.24
C VAL A 138 -5.19 1.35 2.24
N VAL A 139 -6.17 2.01 1.62
CA VAL A 139 -6.30 3.47 1.57
C VAL A 139 -7.61 3.85 2.26
N ARG A 140 -7.52 4.58 3.38
CA ARG A 140 -8.69 4.98 4.22
C ARG A 140 -9.62 3.80 4.56
N GLY A 141 -9.04 2.67 4.97
CA GLY A 141 -9.77 1.44 5.34
C GLY A 141 -10.27 0.59 4.17
N ARG A 142 -10.07 1.02 2.91
CA ARG A 142 -10.46 0.25 1.72
C ARG A 142 -9.27 -0.40 1.05
N ARG A 143 -9.44 -1.65 0.61
CA ARG A 143 -8.44 -2.36 -0.18
C ARG A 143 -8.40 -1.78 -1.59
N VAL A 144 -7.22 -1.34 -2.00
CA VAL A 144 -6.94 -0.87 -3.36
C VAL A 144 -6.00 -1.89 -4.02
N PRO A 145 -6.41 -2.53 -5.11
CA PRO A 145 -5.62 -3.58 -5.74
C PRO A 145 -4.33 -3.01 -6.36
N GLY A 146 -3.27 -3.81 -6.36
CA GLY A 146 -2.04 -3.46 -7.04
C GLY A 146 -2.16 -3.52 -8.56
N GLY A 147 -1.42 -2.66 -9.26
CA GLY A 147 -1.41 -2.57 -10.72
C GLY A 147 -1.13 -1.16 -11.20
N TYR A 148 -1.53 -0.88 -12.42
CA TYR A 148 -1.28 0.39 -13.11
C TYR A 148 -2.57 1.22 -13.19
N TYR A 149 -2.45 2.54 -13.06
CA TYR A 149 -3.56 3.48 -12.99
C TYR A 149 -3.29 4.72 -13.85
N SER A 150 -4.35 5.33 -14.37
CA SER A 150 -4.28 6.57 -15.15
C SER A 150 -3.82 7.77 -14.33
N GLU A 151 -4.15 7.76 -13.04
CA GLU A 151 -3.77 8.81 -12.09
C GLU A 151 -3.35 8.18 -10.74
N PRO A 152 -2.44 8.83 -9.98
CA PRO A 152 -1.98 8.34 -8.68
C PRO A 152 -2.99 8.64 -7.56
N VAL A 153 -4.22 8.16 -7.72
CA VAL A 153 -5.39 8.50 -6.87
C VAL A 153 -5.25 8.08 -5.40
N TRP A 154 -4.36 7.14 -5.08
CA TRP A 154 -4.04 6.82 -3.68
C TRP A 154 -3.28 7.95 -2.98
N LYS A 155 -2.50 8.77 -3.71
CA LYS A 155 -1.78 9.91 -3.13
C LYS A 155 -2.73 11.06 -2.80
N THR A 156 -3.70 11.35 -3.66
CA THR A 156 -4.69 12.41 -3.41
C THR A 156 -5.61 12.06 -2.24
N ALA A 157 -5.93 10.78 -2.06
CA ALA A 157 -6.66 10.29 -0.90
C ALA A 157 -5.88 10.46 0.43
N LEU A 158 -4.56 10.57 0.42
CA LEU A 158 -3.77 10.80 1.65
C LEU A 158 -3.68 12.28 2.04
N VAL A 159 -3.68 13.20 1.06
CA VAL A 159 -3.46 14.64 1.30
C VAL A 159 -4.74 15.41 1.63
N ALA A 160 -5.90 14.99 1.12
CA ALA A 160 -7.12 15.79 1.20
C ALA A 160 -8.02 15.43 2.40
N GLY A 161 -7.74 16.02 3.57
CA GLY A 161 -8.73 16.08 4.66
C GLY A 161 -10.04 16.69 4.16
N GLY A 162 -11.15 15.94 4.26
CA GLY A 162 -12.53 16.45 4.08
C GLY A 162 -13.13 16.52 2.68
N ALA A 163 -12.38 16.82 1.61
CA ALA A 163 -12.99 17.12 0.28
C ALA A 163 -13.04 15.96 -0.74
N ALA A 164 -12.48 14.79 -0.43
CA ALA A 164 -12.30 13.70 -1.39
C ALA A 164 -13.35 12.58 -1.31
N ILE A 165 -14.64 12.93 -1.42
CA ILE A 165 -15.69 11.90 -1.66
C ILE A 165 -15.46 11.21 -3.03
N GLY A 166 -14.84 11.91 -4.00
CA GLY A 166 -14.55 11.37 -5.33
C GLY A 166 -13.58 10.19 -5.38
N GLY A 167 -12.56 10.13 -4.51
CA GLY A 167 -11.56 9.05 -4.54
C GLY A 167 -12.11 7.68 -4.13
N MET A 168 -13.03 7.65 -3.14
CA MET A 168 -13.71 6.41 -2.74
C MET A 168 -14.74 5.96 -3.77
N LEU A 169 -15.55 6.90 -4.29
CA LEU A 169 -16.49 6.60 -5.37
C LEU A 169 -15.76 6.09 -6.61
N LEU A 170 -14.56 6.59 -6.89
CA LEU A 170 -13.77 6.14 -8.02
C LEU A 170 -13.32 4.69 -7.89
N PHE A 171 -12.75 4.28 -6.76
CA PHE A 171 -12.37 2.87 -6.56
C PHE A 171 -13.59 1.96 -6.57
N ASP A 172 -14.69 2.39 -5.96
CA ASP A 172 -15.96 1.66 -6.04
C ASP A 172 -16.44 1.57 -7.48
N ALA A 173 -16.39 2.63 -8.28
CA ALA A 173 -16.87 2.58 -9.65
C ALA A 173 -15.94 1.74 -10.57
N LEU A 174 -14.62 1.74 -10.30
CA LEU A 174 -13.65 0.89 -11.01
C LEU A 174 -13.79 -0.60 -10.70
N PHE A 175 -14.15 -0.94 -9.46
CA PHE A 175 -14.07 -2.31 -8.95
C PHE A 175 -15.38 -2.87 -8.37
N SER A 176 -16.47 -2.11 -8.39
CA SER A 176 -17.82 -2.57 -8.03
C SER A 176 -18.41 -3.39 -9.18
N PRO A 177 -19.12 -4.49 -8.86
CA PRO A 177 -19.72 -5.37 -9.86
C PRO A 177 -20.70 -4.71 -10.85
N GLY A 178 -21.18 -3.49 -10.58
CA GLY A 178 -22.26 -2.84 -11.34
C GLY A 178 -21.89 -1.69 -12.27
N TYR A 179 -20.63 -1.20 -12.28
CA TYR A 179 -20.29 0.08 -12.93
C TYR A 179 -19.24 0.01 -14.06
N GLY A 180 -18.67 -1.16 -14.35
CA GLY A 180 -17.69 -1.32 -15.43
C GLY A 180 -18.34 -1.50 -16.81
N PHE A 181 -18.11 -0.54 -17.73
CA PHE A 181 -18.30 -0.76 -19.17
C PHE A 181 -17.36 -1.88 -19.64
N GLY A 182 -17.88 -3.11 -19.63
CA GLY A 182 -17.10 -4.31 -19.93
C GLY A 182 -17.61 -5.53 -19.17
N GLY A 183 -18.89 -5.85 -19.35
CA GLY A 183 -19.45 -7.09 -18.85
C GLY A 183 -18.73 -8.29 -19.44
N MET A 184 -17.96 -9.00 -18.62
CA MET A 184 -17.92 -10.48 -18.58
C MET A 184 -17.12 -10.95 -17.35
N GLY A 185 -17.80 -11.63 -16.41
CA GLY A 185 -17.18 -12.42 -15.35
C GLY A 185 -17.32 -11.84 -13.94
N GLY A 186 -18.52 -11.96 -13.38
CA GLY A 186 -18.85 -11.50 -12.03
C GLY A 186 -18.07 -12.21 -10.92
N PHE A 187 -17.70 -11.45 -9.89
CA PHE A 187 -17.55 -11.96 -8.54
C PHE A 187 -18.94 -11.90 -7.90
N GLY A 188 -19.80 -12.86 -8.30
CA GLY A 188 -21.13 -13.03 -7.73
C GLY A 188 -21.03 -13.79 -6.41
N GLY A 189 -21.54 -13.19 -5.34
CA GLY A 189 -21.80 -13.85 -4.06
C GLY A 189 -21.05 -13.24 -2.89
N GLY A 190 -21.62 -12.19 -2.29
CA GLY A 190 -21.17 -11.75 -0.96
C GLY A 190 -21.80 -10.47 -0.44
N TYR A 191 -22.16 -9.52 -1.31
CA TYR A 191 -22.63 -8.21 -0.84
C TYR A 191 -24.14 -8.17 -0.51
N GLU A 192 -24.97 -8.98 -1.18
CA GLU A 192 -26.42 -9.04 -0.90
C GLU A 192 -26.76 -9.90 0.31
N SER A 193 -26.04 -11.01 0.56
CA SER A 193 -26.32 -11.89 1.69
C SER A 193 -25.88 -11.32 3.05
N GLY A 194 -24.96 -10.36 3.08
CA GLY A 194 -24.45 -9.79 4.34
C GLY A 194 -25.28 -8.60 4.85
N PHE A 195 -25.95 -7.87 3.96
CA PHE A 195 -26.75 -6.71 4.33
C PHE A 195 -28.14 -7.12 4.85
N ASP A 196 -28.80 -8.09 4.21
CA ASP A 196 -30.07 -8.64 4.71
C ASP A 196 -29.87 -9.47 5.99
N ALA A 197 -28.84 -10.31 6.05
CA ALA A 197 -28.56 -11.12 7.26
C ALA A 197 -28.17 -10.27 8.47
N GLY A 198 -27.50 -9.13 8.27
CA GLY A 198 -27.13 -8.22 9.35
C GLY A 198 -28.30 -7.36 9.87
N TYR A 199 -29.31 -7.13 9.05
CA TYR A 199 -30.50 -6.36 9.44
C TYR A 199 -31.53 -7.21 10.18
N ASP A 200 -31.73 -8.46 9.75
CA ASP A 200 -32.61 -9.41 10.42
C ASP A 200 -32.03 -9.86 11.78
N GLN A 201 -30.71 -10.05 11.88
CA GLN A 201 -30.06 -10.45 13.14
C GLN A 201 -30.01 -9.31 14.19
N ALA A 202 -30.01 -8.05 13.75
CA ALA A 202 -30.01 -6.89 14.66
C ALA A 202 -31.39 -6.57 15.24
N MET A 203 -32.48 -7.10 14.67
CA MET A 203 -33.85 -6.93 15.20
C MET A 203 -34.27 -8.04 16.17
N ASP A 204 -33.67 -9.23 16.07
CA ASP A 204 -34.01 -10.38 16.94
C ASP A 204 -33.22 -10.42 18.26
N GLU A 205 -32.17 -9.61 18.44
CA GLU A 205 -31.30 -9.62 19.64
C GLU A 205 -31.65 -8.56 20.70
N HIS A 206 -32.75 -7.82 20.53
CA HIS A 206 -33.13 -6.72 21.44
C HIS A 206 -34.40 -7.01 22.26
N ASP A 207 -34.59 -8.27 22.69
CA ASP A 207 -35.61 -8.63 23.68
C ASP A 207 -35.19 -9.89 24.46
N SER A 208 -34.36 -9.72 25.49
CA SER A 208 -34.32 -10.59 26.69
C SER A 208 -33.37 -10.03 27.76
N ASP A 209 -33.97 -9.73 28.90
CA ASP A 209 -33.40 -9.29 30.17
C ASP A 209 -32.26 -10.18 30.70
N GLY A 210 -31.32 -9.60 31.47
CA GLY A 210 -30.38 -10.39 32.26
C GLY A 210 -29.24 -9.62 32.91
N ASP A 211 -29.50 -9.08 34.11
CA ASP A 211 -28.57 -8.61 35.14
C ASP A 211 -27.29 -9.47 35.29
N GLY A 212 -26.13 -8.84 35.53
CA GLY A 212 -24.88 -9.56 35.82
C GLY A 212 -23.64 -8.69 35.97
N ASP A 213 -23.50 -8.03 37.13
CA ASP A 213 -22.25 -7.47 37.66
C ASP A 213 -21.08 -8.46 37.60
N PHE A 214 -19.91 -8.05 37.08
CA PHE A 214 -18.60 -8.48 37.60
C PHE A 214 -17.50 -7.45 37.29
N ASP A 215 -17.13 -6.74 38.36
CA ASP A 215 -15.93 -5.93 38.56
C ASP A 215 -14.63 -6.72 38.31
N GLY A 216 -13.60 -6.08 37.73
CA GLY A 216 -12.33 -6.78 37.44
C GLY A 216 -11.21 -6.03 36.70
N GLY A 217 -10.98 -4.75 37.01
CA GLY A 217 -9.67 -4.06 37.01
C GLY A 217 -8.67 -4.19 35.83
N GLY A 218 -8.50 -3.09 35.09
CA GLY A 218 -7.21 -2.38 35.03
C GLY A 218 -6.33 -2.57 33.78
N GLY A 219 -6.18 -1.50 32.98
CA GLY A 219 -5.04 -1.33 32.09
C GLY A 219 -5.25 -0.44 30.87
N ASP A 220 -5.56 0.84 31.06
CA ASP A 220 -5.42 1.87 30.03
C ASP A 220 -3.95 1.99 29.59
N PHE A 221 -3.69 1.84 28.29
CA PHE A 221 -2.62 2.57 27.61
C PHE A 221 -3.05 2.76 26.14
N ASP A 222 -3.63 3.94 25.91
CA ASP A 222 -3.81 4.58 24.62
C ASP A 222 -2.50 4.60 23.82
N GLY A 223 -2.60 4.19 22.55
CA GLY A 223 -1.52 4.23 21.57
C GLY A 223 -2.01 4.76 20.23
N GLY A 224 -2.89 5.76 20.24
CA GLY A 224 -3.19 6.60 19.09
C GLY A 224 -2.05 7.59 18.87
N GLY A 225 -1.26 7.38 17.82
CA GLY A 225 -0.17 8.27 17.41
C GLY A 225 -0.58 9.07 16.18
N ASP A 226 -1.20 10.21 16.44
CA ASP A 226 -1.46 11.30 15.52
C ASP A 226 -0.14 11.96 15.07
N PHE A 227 0.05 12.13 13.77
CA PHE A 227 1.04 13.07 13.22
C PHE A 227 0.46 13.72 11.96
N GLY A 228 -0.44 14.70 12.17
CA GLY A 228 -0.49 15.89 11.32
C GLY A 228 0.87 16.62 11.33
N GLY A 229 1.29 17.38 10.33
CA GLY A 229 0.52 18.27 9.45
C GLY A 229 0.90 19.72 9.78
N GLY A 230 1.63 20.39 8.87
CA GLY A 230 2.08 21.80 8.97
C GLY A 230 3.42 21.94 9.69
N GLY A 231 4.46 22.58 9.16
CA GLY A 231 4.52 23.93 8.58
C GLY A 231 5.65 24.65 9.32
N ASP A 232 6.32 25.60 8.67
CA ASP A 232 7.28 26.56 9.26
C ASP A 232 8.75 26.10 9.44
N PHE A 233 9.53 26.22 8.36
CA PHE A 233 10.94 26.67 8.48
C PHE A 233 11.21 27.74 7.42
N GLY A 234 10.73 28.95 7.70
CA GLY A 234 11.29 30.18 7.15
C GLY A 234 12.22 30.81 8.18
N GLY A 235 13.37 31.31 7.73
CA GLY A 235 14.15 32.28 8.50
C GLY A 235 15.62 31.92 8.71
N ASP A 236 16.44 32.43 7.79
CA ASP A 236 17.65 33.21 8.09
C ASP A 236 18.82 32.53 8.84
N PHE A 237 19.87 32.20 8.08
CA PHE A 237 21.24 32.28 8.57
C PHE A 237 22.13 32.87 7.47
N GLY A 238 22.17 34.20 7.42
CA GLY A 238 23.32 34.92 6.88
C GLY A 238 24.46 35.02 7.91
N GLY A 239 25.70 35.04 7.40
CA GLY A 239 26.83 35.72 8.06
C GLY A 239 28.06 34.87 8.39
N ASP A 240 29.16 35.16 7.67
CA ASP A 240 30.60 35.00 7.97
C ASP A 240 31.08 33.69 8.63
N TRP A 241 32.01 32.92 8.03
CA TRP A 241 33.36 33.25 7.59
C TRP A 241 33.89 32.25 6.55
#